data_AF-A0A1I1XNK7-F1
#
_entry.id   AF-A0A1I1XNK7-F1
#
_cell.length_a   1.000
_cell.length_b   1.000
_cell.length_c   1.000
_cell.angle_alpha   90.00
_cell.angle_beta   90.00
_cell.angle_gamma   90.00
#
_symmetry.space_group_name_H-M   'P 1'
#
loop_
_entity.id
_entity.type
_entity.pdbx_description
1 polymer ?
#
loop_
_entity_poly.entity_id
_entity_poly.type
_entity_poly.pdbx_seq_one_letter_code
_entity_poly.pdbx_strand_id
1 'polypeptide(L)'
;MNDIVHVDRERTRAELEKKLPPKTRRFQLDDIPGVMRSRLGWPVAAALMDRWFRGAGFAITLPIKHSLPPKQLHRLPASQLDENTVTMQWALGFARVQAAVSRLQAQWNSPAGIAQLQERVKQQGLGQIRSWRFGNLNQPAKVLNATCQVNFLDVGRFGDPMDDFYGAMGEATLKIAVSGIVTSKGRGNVAIAIDELAFYLRDAYDFNDDSFLSQPLGFWGPRGVRRTPRSALDIPIDAQWMYADAIEASHQSYLVQNQHFRQWRALHGRGGDFMVVSDVHRIRLPFPIQLEW
;
A
#
# COMPACT_ATOMS: atom_id res chain seq x y z
N MET A 1 -23.17 42.97 56.52
CA MET A 1 -22.02 42.07 56.28
C MET A 1 -22.42 41.13 55.17
N ASN A 2 -21.79 41.26 54.00
CA ASN A 2 -21.72 40.23 52.97
C ASN A 2 -20.51 40.61 52.12
N ASP A 3 -19.32 40.27 52.62
CA ASP A 3 -18.08 40.38 51.86
C ASP A 3 -18.08 39.28 50.81
N ILE A 4 -18.40 39.67 49.57
CA ILE A 4 -18.22 38.83 48.40
C ILE A 4 -16.71 38.73 48.19
N VAL A 5 -16.14 37.58 48.53
CA VAL A 5 -14.74 37.25 48.26
C VAL A 5 -14.52 37.34 46.76
N HIS A 6 -13.85 38.41 46.31
CA HIS A 6 -13.41 38.56 44.94
C HIS A 6 -12.22 37.62 44.73
N VAL A 7 -12.51 36.36 44.42
CA VAL A 7 -11.48 35.39 44.02
C VAL A 7 -10.88 35.89 42.72
N ASP A 8 -9.60 36.26 42.76
CA ASP A 8 -8.79 36.53 41.58
C ASP A 8 -8.61 35.23 40.81
N ARG A 9 -9.55 35.00 39.89
CA ARG A 9 -9.67 33.78 39.10
C ARG A 9 -8.41 33.48 38.30
N GLU A 10 -7.64 34.48 37.91
CA GLU A 10 -6.41 34.29 37.14
C GLU A 10 -5.29 33.76 38.03
N ARG A 11 -5.13 34.35 39.22
CA ARG A 11 -4.14 33.88 40.20
C ARG A 11 -4.46 32.48 40.72
N THR A 12 -5.73 32.19 41.01
CA THR A 12 -6.16 30.85 41.41
C THR A 12 -5.94 29.82 40.30
N ARG A 13 -6.17 30.19 39.03
CA ARG A 13 -5.90 29.32 37.88
C ARG A 13 -4.40 29.02 37.71
N ALA A 14 -3.54 30.03 37.84
CA ALA A 14 -2.10 29.86 37.76
C ALA A 14 -1.54 28.98 38.90
N GLU A 15 -2.09 29.08 40.11
CA GLU A 15 -1.71 28.22 41.24
C GLU A 15 -2.17 26.77 41.06
N LEU A 16 -3.34 26.55 40.46
CA LEU A 16 -3.83 25.21 40.12
C LEU A 16 -3.00 24.58 38.99
N GLU A 17 -2.61 25.34 37.98
CA GLU A 17 -1.76 24.84 36.89
C GLU A 17 -0.37 24.39 37.38
N LYS A 18 0.20 25.04 38.41
CA LYS A 18 1.45 24.59 39.04
C LYS A 18 1.37 23.22 39.71
N LYS A 19 0.16 22.74 40.03
CA LYS A 19 -0.07 21.41 40.63
C LYS A 19 -0.31 20.31 39.58
N LEU A 20 -0.50 20.69 38.31
CA LEU A 20 -0.70 19.74 37.24
C LEU A 20 0.66 19.15 36.79
N PRO A 21 0.67 17.90 36.31
CA PRO A 21 1.85 17.33 35.64
C PRO A 21 2.24 18.18 34.42
N PRO A 22 3.46 18.04 33.87
CA PRO A 22 3.92 18.88 32.78
C PRO A 22 2.98 18.82 31.57
N LYS A 23 2.83 19.96 30.89
CA LYS A 23 2.07 20.04 29.64
C LYS A 23 2.87 19.37 28.52
N THR A 24 2.31 18.30 27.96
CA THR A 24 2.93 17.50 26.89
C THR A 24 2.02 17.40 25.68
N ARG A 25 2.60 17.24 24.49
CA ARG A 25 1.84 17.08 23.25
C ARG A 25 1.24 15.68 23.20
N ARG A 26 -0.02 15.58 22.80
CA ARG A 26 -0.67 14.28 22.54
C ARG A 26 -0.04 13.63 21.32
N PHE A 27 0.03 12.30 21.34
CA PHE A 27 0.38 11.53 20.15
C PHE A 27 -0.69 11.77 19.08
N GLN A 28 -0.26 12.14 17.86
CA GLN A 28 -1.18 12.54 16.79
C GLN A 28 -0.89 11.75 15.51
N LEU A 29 -1.76 11.88 14.51
CA LEU A 29 -1.75 11.04 13.31
C LEU A 29 -0.40 11.07 12.55
N ASP A 30 0.25 12.24 12.45
CA ASP A 30 1.53 12.42 11.75
C ASP A 30 2.77 11.93 12.56
N ASP A 31 2.58 11.45 13.79
CA ASP A 31 3.64 10.79 14.58
C ASP A 31 3.81 9.31 14.19
N ILE A 32 2.83 8.73 13.49
CA ILE A 32 2.82 7.32 13.09
C ILE A 32 4.07 6.91 12.30
N PRO A 33 4.54 7.65 11.27
CA PRO A 33 5.77 7.29 10.56
C PRO A 33 7.00 7.22 11.47
N GLY A 34 7.10 8.11 12.46
CA GLY A 34 8.17 8.10 13.45
C GLY A 34 8.17 6.83 14.31
N VAL A 35 6.99 6.39 14.74
CA VAL A 35 6.82 5.14 15.49
C VAL A 35 7.13 3.92 14.63
N MET A 36 6.63 3.87 13.39
CA MET A 36 6.95 2.80 12.43
C MET A 36 8.45 2.62 12.29
N ARG A 37 9.19 3.71 12.07
CA ARG A 37 10.64 3.68 11.89
C ARG A 37 11.40 3.32 13.16
N SER A 38 11.18 4.06 14.24
CA SER A 38 12.05 4.06 15.41
C SER A 38 11.66 3.06 16.49
N ARG A 39 10.42 2.54 16.48
CA ARG A 39 9.93 1.59 17.49
C ARG A 39 9.61 0.22 16.92
N LEU A 40 9.11 0.15 15.69
CA LEU A 40 8.65 -1.09 15.08
C LEU A 40 9.67 -1.70 14.12
N GLY A 41 10.66 -0.92 13.67
CA GLY A 41 11.61 -1.35 12.66
C GLY A 41 10.95 -1.53 11.30
N TRP A 42 9.99 -0.66 10.97
CA TRP A 42 9.21 -0.69 9.73
C TRP A 42 9.58 0.48 8.81
N PRO A 43 10.79 0.47 8.22
CA PRO A 43 11.27 1.57 7.42
C PRO A 43 10.48 1.78 6.12
N VAL A 44 9.98 0.72 5.48
CA VAL A 44 9.23 0.82 4.22
C VAL A 44 7.83 1.36 4.48
N ALA A 45 7.15 0.86 5.51
CA ALA A 45 5.85 1.40 5.93
C ALA A 45 5.94 2.89 6.30
N ALA A 46 6.98 3.26 7.07
CA ALA A 46 7.23 4.65 7.44
C ALA A 46 7.46 5.54 6.21
N ALA A 47 8.22 5.06 5.22
CA ALA A 47 8.51 5.82 4.01
C ALA A 47 7.26 6.07 3.15
N LEU A 48 6.38 5.07 3.00
CA LEU A 48 5.11 5.22 2.30
C LEU A 48 4.17 6.20 3.04
N MET A 49 4.08 6.09 4.36
CA MET A 49 3.25 6.98 5.17
C MET A 49 3.78 8.43 5.13
N ASP A 50 5.09 8.64 5.24
CA ASP A 50 5.73 9.96 5.08
C ASP A 50 5.46 10.55 3.69
N ARG A 51 5.52 9.72 2.64
CA ARG A 51 5.18 10.15 1.29
C ARG A 51 3.73 10.61 1.21
N TRP A 52 2.80 9.86 1.80
CA TRP A 52 1.39 10.25 1.85
C TRP A 52 1.22 11.62 2.51
N PHE A 53 1.75 11.83 3.72
CA PHE A 53 1.64 13.10 4.46
C PHE A 53 2.28 14.30 3.73
N ARG A 54 3.39 14.07 3.00
CA ARG A 54 4.05 15.13 2.20
C ARG A 54 3.33 15.44 0.89
N GLY A 55 2.54 14.50 0.36
CA GLY A 55 1.83 14.65 -0.90
C GLY A 55 0.80 15.79 -0.86
N ALA A 56 0.54 16.39 -2.03
CA ALA A 56 -0.60 17.29 -2.19
C ALA A 56 -1.90 16.53 -1.92
N GLY A 57 -2.90 17.19 -1.31
CA GLY A 57 -4.18 16.58 -0.99
C GLY A 57 -4.83 15.99 -2.24
N PHE A 58 -4.91 14.66 -2.29
CA PHE A 58 -5.42 13.93 -3.44
C PHE A 58 -6.03 12.60 -2.99
N ALA A 59 -7.24 12.33 -3.47
CA ALA A 59 -7.92 11.06 -3.27
C ALA A 59 -7.88 10.24 -4.56
N ILE A 60 -7.42 8.99 -4.48
CA ILE A 60 -7.36 8.12 -5.65
C ILE A 60 -8.76 7.71 -6.10
N THR A 61 -8.97 7.57 -7.41
CA THR A 61 -10.28 7.20 -7.98
C THR A 61 -10.30 5.75 -8.42
N LEU A 62 -11.48 5.14 -8.52
CA LEU A 62 -11.63 3.76 -9.00
C LEU A 62 -10.96 3.50 -10.37
N PRO A 63 -11.07 4.40 -11.38
CA PRO A 63 -10.33 4.22 -12.63
C PRO A 63 -8.81 4.11 -12.44
N ILE A 64 -8.23 4.84 -11.49
CA ILE A 64 -6.80 4.73 -11.17
C ILE A 64 -6.54 3.40 -10.42
N LYS A 65 -7.32 3.09 -9.37
CA LYS A 65 -7.19 1.84 -8.59
C LYS A 65 -7.30 0.59 -9.44
N HIS A 66 -8.11 0.60 -10.49
CA HIS A 66 -8.28 -0.52 -11.42
C HIS A 66 -7.46 -0.40 -12.72
N SER A 67 -6.67 0.67 -12.88
CA SER A 67 -5.87 0.92 -14.08
C SER A 67 -6.71 0.95 -15.38
N LEU A 68 -7.89 1.56 -15.33
CA LEU A 68 -8.81 1.69 -16.46
C LEU A 68 -8.41 2.85 -17.38
N PRO A 69 -8.63 2.77 -18.71
CA PRO A 69 -8.41 3.89 -19.61
C PRO A 69 -9.23 5.14 -19.22
N PRO A 70 -8.68 6.37 -19.38
CA PRO A 70 -7.32 6.70 -19.79
C PRO A 70 -6.30 6.69 -18.62
N LYS A 71 -6.72 6.35 -17.39
CA LYS A 71 -5.95 6.37 -16.14
C LYS A 71 -5.19 5.07 -15.87
N GLN A 72 -4.61 4.51 -16.92
CA GLN A 72 -3.79 3.31 -16.82
C GLN A 72 -2.53 3.58 -16.02
N LEU A 73 -2.08 2.56 -15.28
CA LEU A 73 -0.92 2.63 -14.37
C LEU A 73 0.33 3.25 -15.02
N HIS A 74 0.66 2.85 -16.25
CA HIS A 74 1.83 3.37 -16.98
C HIS A 74 1.71 4.83 -17.44
N ARG A 75 0.53 5.45 -17.31
CA ARG A 75 0.24 6.84 -17.68
C ARG A 75 0.09 7.76 -16.47
N LEU A 76 0.17 7.21 -15.26
CA LEU A 76 0.06 8.01 -14.05
C LEU A 76 1.30 8.89 -13.87
N PRO A 77 1.14 10.13 -13.38
CA PRO A 77 2.26 10.97 -13.02
C PRO A 77 2.97 10.43 -11.77
N ALA A 78 4.24 10.81 -11.59
CA ALA A 78 5.04 10.40 -10.42
C ALA A 78 4.46 10.86 -9.08
N SER A 79 3.58 11.87 -9.05
CA SER A 79 2.84 12.26 -7.84
C SER A 79 1.80 11.22 -7.40
N GLN A 80 1.27 10.41 -8.32
CA GLN A 80 0.23 9.40 -8.09
C GLN A 80 0.75 7.96 -8.22
N LEU A 81 2.06 7.79 -8.40
CA LEU A 81 2.70 6.49 -8.58
C LEU A 81 4.05 6.46 -7.86
N ASP A 82 4.22 5.47 -6.98
CA ASP A 82 5.49 5.11 -6.36
C ASP A 82 6.03 3.82 -6.99
N GLU A 83 7.27 3.87 -7.47
CA GLU A 83 7.95 2.75 -8.14
C GLU A 83 9.23 2.30 -7.41
N ASN A 84 9.55 2.93 -6.27
CA ASN A 84 10.90 2.87 -5.70
C ASN A 84 10.93 2.47 -4.22
N THR A 85 9.84 2.68 -3.49
CA THR A 85 9.82 2.45 -2.04
C THR A 85 9.70 0.96 -1.72
N VAL A 86 8.88 0.23 -2.48
CA VAL A 86 8.65 -1.20 -2.33
C VAL A 86 9.40 -1.95 -3.42
N THR A 87 10.36 -2.78 -3.06
CA THR A 87 11.09 -3.64 -4.01
C THR A 87 10.72 -5.10 -3.80
N MET A 88 10.80 -5.90 -4.86
CA MET A 88 10.67 -7.35 -4.79
C MET A 88 11.79 -7.98 -3.97
N GLN A 89 12.99 -7.41 -3.96
CA GLN A 89 14.07 -7.88 -3.07
C GLN A 89 13.64 -7.78 -1.59
N TRP A 90 13.10 -6.62 -1.18
CA TRP A 90 12.56 -6.44 0.17
C TRP A 90 11.36 -7.36 0.42
N ALA A 91 10.42 -7.41 -0.51
CA ALA A 91 9.20 -8.20 -0.36
C ALA A 91 9.49 -9.71 -0.26
N LEU A 92 10.47 -10.22 -1.01
CA LEU A 92 10.92 -11.60 -0.92
C LEU A 92 11.64 -11.92 0.40
N GLY A 93 11.93 -10.94 1.25
CA GLY A 93 12.36 -11.17 2.63
C GLY A 93 11.25 -11.76 3.53
N PHE A 94 9.99 -11.68 3.12
CA PHE A 94 8.85 -12.17 3.90
C PHE A 94 8.37 -13.54 3.39
N ALA A 95 8.30 -14.53 4.28
CA ALA A 95 7.93 -15.90 3.94
C ALA A 95 6.57 -16.01 3.21
N ARG A 96 5.59 -15.16 3.57
CA ARG A 96 4.28 -15.12 2.90
C ARG A 96 4.36 -14.68 1.44
N VAL A 97 5.28 -13.77 1.10
CA VAL A 97 5.49 -13.31 -0.27
C VAL A 97 6.20 -14.40 -1.08
N GLN A 98 7.20 -15.08 -0.50
CA GLN A 98 7.86 -16.21 -1.15
C GLN A 98 6.87 -17.35 -1.47
N ALA A 99 5.97 -17.66 -0.53
CA ALA A 99 4.92 -18.66 -0.72
C ALA A 99 3.94 -18.24 -1.82
N ALA A 100 3.55 -16.96 -1.84
CA ALA A 100 2.73 -16.36 -2.88
C ALA A 100 3.37 -16.42 -4.28
N VAL A 101 4.66 -16.07 -4.41
CA VAL A 101 5.41 -16.19 -5.67
C VAL A 101 5.45 -17.63 -6.14
N SER A 102 5.81 -18.57 -5.27
CA SER A 102 5.83 -20.01 -5.59
C SER A 102 4.47 -20.51 -6.06
N ARG A 103 3.39 -20.11 -5.38
CA ARG A 103 2.02 -20.48 -5.76
C ARG A 103 1.63 -19.89 -7.11
N LEU A 104 1.87 -18.59 -7.32
CA LEU A 104 1.53 -17.93 -8.57
C LEU A 104 2.34 -18.52 -9.72
N GLN A 105 3.62 -18.83 -9.51
CA GLN A 105 4.46 -19.51 -10.49
C GLN A 105 3.92 -20.89 -10.89
N ALA A 106 3.35 -21.64 -9.94
CA ALA A 106 2.79 -22.96 -10.22
C ALA A 106 1.41 -22.91 -10.90
N GLN A 107 0.66 -21.82 -10.75
CA GLN A 107 -0.77 -21.74 -11.08
C GLN A 107 -1.14 -20.58 -12.01
N TRP A 108 -0.15 -19.86 -12.57
CA TRP A 108 -0.41 -18.68 -13.40
C TRP A 108 -1.20 -19.00 -14.68
N ASN A 109 -1.09 -20.22 -15.18
CA ASN A 109 -1.77 -20.73 -16.37
C ASN A 109 -3.17 -21.29 -16.04
N SER A 110 -3.88 -20.71 -15.06
CA SER A 110 -5.30 -20.99 -14.84
C SER A 110 -6.14 -20.67 -16.08
N PRO A 111 -7.38 -21.16 -16.22
CA PRO A 111 -8.22 -20.85 -17.38
C PRO A 111 -8.36 -19.34 -17.64
N ALA A 112 -8.53 -18.53 -16.59
CA ALA A 112 -8.57 -17.07 -16.69
C ALA A 112 -7.21 -16.47 -17.10
N GLY A 113 -6.11 -17.00 -16.56
CA GLY A 113 -4.75 -16.56 -16.93
C GLY A 113 -4.41 -16.87 -18.39
N ILE A 114 -4.81 -18.05 -18.88
CA ILE A 114 -4.69 -18.43 -20.28
C ILE A 114 -5.56 -17.53 -21.17
N ALA A 115 -6.83 -17.31 -20.83
CA ALA A 115 -7.69 -16.40 -21.59
C ALA A 115 -7.10 -14.98 -21.68
N GLN A 116 -6.54 -14.47 -20.58
CA GLN A 116 -5.87 -13.17 -20.57
C GLN A 116 -4.60 -13.16 -21.43
N LEU A 117 -3.81 -14.23 -21.42
CA LEU A 117 -2.65 -14.41 -22.31
C LEU A 117 -3.08 -14.39 -23.78
N GLN A 118 -4.09 -15.20 -24.13
CA GLN A 118 -4.62 -15.32 -25.49
C GLN A 118 -5.08 -13.96 -26.04
N GLU A 119 -5.85 -13.20 -25.25
CA GLU A 119 -6.33 -11.88 -25.66
C GLU A 119 -5.17 -10.91 -25.91
N ARG A 120 -4.17 -10.89 -25.02
CA ARG A 120 -3.00 -10.00 -25.18
C ARG A 120 -2.13 -10.37 -26.38
N VAL A 121 -1.92 -11.67 -26.60
CA VAL A 121 -1.19 -12.17 -27.79
C VAL A 121 -1.94 -11.80 -29.06
N LYS A 122 -3.27 -11.96 -29.08
CA LYS A 122 -4.11 -11.58 -30.23
C LYS A 122 -4.04 -10.08 -30.53
N GLN A 123 -4.16 -9.23 -29.51
CA GLN A 123 -4.08 -7.77 -29.66
C GLN A 123 -2.72 -7.31 -30.21
N GLN A 124 -1.62 -7.92 -29.75
CA GLN A 124 -0.25 -7.57 -30.17
C GLN A 124 0.19 -8.29 -31.45
N GLY A 125 -0.52 -9.34 -31.83
CA GLY A 125 -0.25 -10.14 -33.03
C GLY A 125 -0.78 -9.52 -34.33
N LEU A 126 -1.56 -8.44 -34.27
CA LEU A 126 -2.03 -7.73 -35.46
C LEU A 126 -0.84 -7.24 -36.30
N GLY A 127 -0.72 -7.78 -37.52
CA GLY A 127 0.39 -7.48 -38.43
C GLY A 127 1.64 -8.35 -38.24
N GLN A 128 1.65 -9.28 -37.29
CA GLN A 128 2.75 -10.23 -37.10
C GLN A 128 2.57 -11.45 -38.04
N ILE A 129 3.43 -11.54 -39.07
CA ILE A 129 3.38 -12.63 -40.06
C ILE A 129 4.38 -13.75 -39.72
N ARG A 130 5.49 -13.42 -39.03
CA ARG A 130 6.54 -14.36 -38.62
C ARG A 130 6.47 -14.63 -37.12
N SER A 131 7.24 -15.61 -36.65
CA SER A 131 7.42 -15.82 -35.21
C SER A 131 7.99 -14.56 -34.54
N TRP A 132 7.47 -14.23 -33.36
CA TRP A 132 7.80 -13.00 -32.64
C TRP A 132 7.83 -13.23 -31.13
N ARG A 133 8.48 -12.32 -30.39
CA ARG A 133 8.59 -12.38 -28.93
C ARG A 133 7.40 -11.65 -28.29
N PHE A 134 6.54 -12.37 -27.60
CA PHE A 134 5.52 -11.79 -26.73
C PHE A 134 6.13 -11.40 -25.39
N GLY A 135 5.75 -10.22 -24.88
CA GLY A 135 6.25 -9.68 -23.61
C GLY A 135 7.71 -9.22 -23.69
N ASN A 136 8.01 -8.08 -23.08
CA ASN A 136 9.38 -7.62 -22.86
C ASN A 136 9.58 -7.40 -21.37
N LEU A 137 10.07 -8.42 -20.68
CA LEU A 137 10.21 -8.40 -19.22
C LEU A 137 11.35 -7.48 -18.73
N ASN A 138 12.10 -6.84 -19.62
CA ASN A 138 13.03 -5.76 -19.27
C ASN A 138 12.30 -4.42 -19.00
N GLN A 139 11.01 -4.33 -19.30
CA GLN A 139 10.22 -3.12 -19.06
C GLN A 139 9.80 -3.01 -17.58
N PRO A 140 9.56 -1.79 -17.07
CA PRO A 140 9.04 -1.59 -15.72
C PRO A 140 7.68 -2.25 -15.49
N ALA A 141 7.40 -2.64 -14.26
CA ALA A 141 6.16 -3.33 -13.86
C ALA A 141 4.87 -2.60 -14.31
N LYS A 142 4.84 -1.26 -14.29
CA LYS A 142 3.68 -0.48 -14.77
C LYS A 142 3.36 -0.75 -16.25
N VAL A 143 4.39 -0.99 -17.07
CA VAL A 143 4.26 -1.32 -18.50
C VAL A 143 3.84 -2.78 -18.63
N LEU A 144 4.49 -3.70 -17.90
CA LEU A 144 4.13 -5.13 -17.90
C LEU A 144 2.66 -5.35 -17.54
N ASN A 145 2.13 -4.60 -16.56
CA ASN A 145 0.72 -4.62 -16.18
C ASN A 145 -0.23 -4.32 -17.35
N ALA A 146 0.19 -3.45 -18.26
CA ALA A 146 -0.60 -3.08 -19.44
C ALA A 146 -0.36 -3.99 -20.64
N THR A 147 0.79 -4.65 -20.76
CA THR A 147 1.20 -5.35 -21.99
C THR A 147 1.17 -6.88 -21.88
N CYS A 148 1.74 -7.46 -20.83
CA CYS A 148 1.96 -8.92 -20.77
C CYS A 148 1.69 -9.56 -19.40
N GLN A 149 1.00 -8.86 -18.49
CA GLN A 149 0.47 -9.44 -17.26
C GLN A 149 -0.70 -10.37 -17.56
N VAL A 150 -0.65 -11.59 -17.05
CA VAL A 150 -1.64 -12.62 -17.38
C VAL A 150 -2.43 -13.11 -16.17
N ASN A 151 -1.83 -13.11 -14.98
CA ASN A 151 -2.50 -13.58 -13.78
C ASN A 151 -2.05 -12.82 -12.53
N PHE A 152 -2.73 -13.03 -11.41
CA PHE A 152 -2.43 -12.40 -10.13
C PHE A 152 -2.96 -13.24 -8.98
N LEU A 153 -2.52 -12.91 -7.76
CA LEU A 153 -3.14 -13.35 -6.51
C LEU A 153 -2.92 -12.29 -5.43
N ASP A 154 -3.67 -12.37 -4.35
CA ASP A 154 -3.52 -11.47 -3.21
C ASP A 154 -2.55 -12.04 -2.17
N VAL A 155 -1.80 -11.14 -1.53
CA VAL A 155 -0.78 -11.45 -0.52
C VAL A 155 -1.01 -10.56 0.69
N GLY A 156 -1.04 -11.18 1.87
CA GLY A 156 -1.44 -10.50 3.10
C GLY A 156 -2.84 -10.91 3.53
N ARG A 157 -3.11 -10.73 4.82
CA ARG A 157 -4.44 -10.88 5.43
C ARG A 157 -4.41 -10.29 6.83
N PHE A 158 -5.58 -9.95 7.37
CA PHE A 158 -5.75 -9.39 8.71
C PHE A 158 -4.95 -10.11 9.82
N GLY A 159 -4.88 -11.44 9.77
CA GLY A 159 -4.23 -12.29 10.78
C GLY A 159 -2.70 -12.48 10.65
N ASP A 160 -2.07 -11.93 9.61
CA ASP A 160 -0.63 -12.10 9.38
C ASP A 160 0.22 -11.40 10.46
N PRO A 161 1.53 -11.67 10.56
CA PRO A 161 2.42 -10.93 11.45
C PRO A 161 2.34 -9.43 11.22
N MET A 162 2.34 -8.66 12.31
CA MET A 162 2.35 -7.21 12.25
C MET A 162 3.81 -6.77 12.08
N ASP A 163 4.28 -6.81 10.84
CA ASP A 163 5.64 -6.48 10.41
C ASP A 163 5.63 -5.33 9.39
N ASP A 164 6.81 -4.97 8.88
CA ASP A 164 6.98 -3.84 7.95
C ASP A 164 6.12 -4.01 6.68
N PHE A 165 5.99 -5.22 6.14
CA PHE A 165 5.11 -5.45 4.99
C PHE A 165 3.63 -5.28 5.35
N TYR A 166 3.20 -5.71 6.54
CA TYR A 166 1.82 -5.46 6.99
C TYR A 166 1.53 -3.95 7.10
N GLY A 167 2.46 -3.17 7.66
CA GLY A 167 2.33 -1.72 7.77
C GLY A 167 2.44 -0.97 6.43
N ALA A 168 3.18 -1.53 5.47
CA ALA A 168 3.41 -0.91 4.17
C ALA A 168 2.32 -1.22 3.14
N MET A 169 1.83 -2.47 3.13
CA MET A 169 1.03 -3.01 2.04
C MET A 169 -0.28 -3.63 2.50
N GLY A 170 -0.43 -3.97 3.80
CA GLY A 170 -1.62 -4.67 4.31
C GLY A 170 -1.93 -5.95 3.50
N GLU A 171 -2.93 -5.86 2.62
CA GLU A 171 -3.24 -6.83 1.57
C GLU A 171 -2.89 -6.22 0.20
N ALA A 172 -1.96 -6.83 -0.53
CA ALA A 172 -1.51 -6.35 -1.83
C ALA A 172 -1.70 -7.40 -2.93
N THR A 173 -1.76 -6.95 -4.19
CA THR A 173 -1.86 -7.86 -5.33
C THR A 173 -0.48 -8.18 -5.88
N LEU A 174 -0.09 -9.46 -5.83
CA LEU A 174 1.06 -10.00 -6.56
C LEU A 174 0.62 -10.36 -7.99
N LYS A 175 1.35 -9.84 -8.97
CA LYS A 175 1.04 -10.03 -10.39
C LYS A 175 2.14 -10.82 -11.08
N ILE A 176 1.74 -11.57 -12.10
CA ILE A 176 2.66 -12.27 -13.00
C ILE A 176 2.48 -11.84 -14.44
N ALA A 177 3.60 -11.50 -15.07
CA ALA A 177 3.73 -11.30 -16.51
C ALA A 177 4.61 -12.40 -17.12
N VAL A 178 4.39 -12.70 -18.39
CA VAL A 178 5.09 -13.78 -19.08
C VAL A 178 5.71 -13.29 -20.39
N SER A 179 6.74 -13.99 -20.84
CA SER A 179 7.34 -13.76 -22.15
C SER A 179 7.71 -15.08 -22.81
N GLY A 180 7.59 -15.11 -24.14
CA GLY A 180 7.80 -16.31 -24.92
C GLY A 180 7.76 -16.05 -26.42
N ILE A 181 8.13 -17.08 -27.19
CA ILE A 181 8.09 -17.01 -28.66
C ILE A 181 6.73 -17.47 -29.16
N VAL A 182 6.03 -16.58 -29.84
CA VAL A 182 4.77 -16.86 -30.52
C VAL A 182 5.07 -17.33 -31.94
N THR A 183 4.41 -18.39 -32.39
CA THR A 183 4.50 -18.93 -33.74
C THR A 183 3.10 -19.18 -34.30
N SER A 184 2.84 -18.74 -35.52
CA SER A 184 1.60 -19.09 -36.23
C SER A 184 1.70 -20.52 -36.74
N LYS A 185 0.67 -21.33 -36.48
CA LYS A 185 0.58 -22.72 -36.97
C LYS A 185 -0.28 -22.85 -38.23
N GLY A 186 -0.74 -21.73 -38.80
CA GLY A 186 -1.71 -21.72 -39.90
C GLY A 186 -3.15 -21.98 -39.42
N ARG A 187 -4.13 -21.70 -40.29
CA ARG A 187 -5.59 -21.84 -40.01
C ARG A 187 -6.11 -21.05 -38.78
N GLY A 188 -5.38 -20.03 -38.33
CA GLY A 188 -5.75 -19.21 -37.17
C GLY A 188 -5.19 -19.71 -35.84
N ASN A 189 -4.57 -20.90 -35.82
CA ASN A 189 -3.99 -21.47 -34.60
C ASN A 189 -2.68 -20.77 -34.24
N VAL A 190 -2.49 -20.52 -32.95
CA VAL A 190 -1.31 -19.86 -32.39
C VAL A 190 -0.68 -20.77 -31.35
N ALA A 191 0.64 -20.92 -31.44
CA ALA A 191 1.44 -21.57 -30.41
C ALA A 191 2.34 -20.54 -29.72
N ILE A 192 2.56 -20.66 -28.42
CA ILE A 192 3.51 -19.85 -27.66
C ILE A 192 4.37 -20.75 -26.76
N ALA A 193 5.68 -20.53 -26.83
CA ALA A 193 6.67 -21.15 -25.97
C ALA A 193 7.12 -20.13 -24.90
N ILE A 194 6.50 -20.16 -23.72
CA ILE A 194 6.82 -19.27 -22.60
C ILE A 194 8.10 -19.75 -21.91
N ASP A 195 9.13 -18.91 -21.88
CA ASP A 195 10.44 -19.23 -21.30
C ASP A 195 10.88 -18.25 -20.20
N GLU A 196 10.14 -17.17 -19.95
CA GLU A 196 10.38 -16.25 -18.84
C GLU A 196 9.09 -15.85 -18.13
N LEU A 197 9.21 -15.66 -16.81
CA LEU A 197 8.18 -15.15 -15.92
C LEU A 197 8.70 -13.90 -15.19
N ALA A 198 7.79 -13.00 -14.84
CA ALA A 198 8.07 -11.77 -14.09
C ALA A 198 7.02 -11.55 -13.01
N PHE A 199 7.46 -11.32 -11.79
CA PHE A 199 6.62 -11.07 -10.62
C PHE A 199 6.82 -9.65 -10.11
N TYR A 200 5.74 -9.01 -9.70
CA TYR A 200 5.77 -7.67 -9.10
C TYR A 200 4.53 -7.44 -8.24
N LEU A 201 4.66 -6.60 -7.22
CA LEU A 201 3.55 -6.16 -6.39
C LEU A 201 2.90 -4.91 -6.98
N ARG A 202 1.59 -4.81 -6.78
CA ARG A 202 0.80 -3.63 -7.09
C ARG A 202 -0.24 -3.44 -6.00
N ASP A 203 -0.36 -2.21 -5.53
CA ASP A 203 -1.33 -1.84 -4.52
C ASP A 203 -1.73 -0.36 -4.59
N ALA A 204 -2.82 0.04 -3.94
CA ALA A 204 -3.21 1.42 -3.76
C ALA A 204 -2.95 1.85 -2.30
N TYR A 205 -2.02 2.77 -2.09
CA TYR A 205 -1.78 3.36 -0.78
C TYR A 205 -2.77 4.51 -0.58
N ASP A 206 -3.95 4.17 -0.06
CA ASP A 206 -5.04 5.11 0.10
C ASP A 206 -5.88 4.87 1.35
N PHE A 207 -6.60 5.90 1.80
CA PHE A 207 -7.46 5.86 2.97
C PHE A 207 -8.92 6.17 2.60
N ASN A 208 -9.37 5.68 1.46
CA ASN A 208 -10.78 5.74 1.07
C ASN A 208 -11.52 4.53 1.68
N ASP A 209 -12.79 4.72 2.03
CA ASP A 209 -13.62 3.63 2.52
C ASP A 209 -14.48 3.07 1.38
N ASP A 210 -14.48 1.75 1.24
CA ASP A 210 -15.37 1.03 0.32
C ASP A 210 -16.71 0.66 0.98
N SER A 211 -16.90 1.06 2.24
CA SER A 211 -18.08 0.74 3.06
C SER A 211 -18.56 1.97 3.84
N PHE A 212 -19.78 1.88 4.42
CA PHE A 212 -20.34 2.94 5.26
C PHE A 212 -19.54 3.17 6.55
N LEU A 213 -18.88 2.12 7.08
CA LEU A 213 -18.05 2.21 8.27
C LEU A 213 -16.58 2.39 7.88
N SER A 214 -15.88 3.26 8.62
CA SER A 214 -14.46 3.49 8.35
C SER A 214 -13.61 2.33 8.82
N GLN A 215 -12.68 1.88 7.97
CA GLN A 215 -11.81 0.75 8.30
C GLN A 215 -10.88 1.09 9.47
N PRO A 216 -10.83 0.25 10.53
CA PRO A 216 -9.87 0.40 11.60
C PRO A 216 -8.47 -0.03 11.16
N LEU A 217 -7.48 0.82 11.43
CA LEU A 217 -6.06 0.62 11.10
C LEU A 217 -5.21 0.29 12.36
N GLY A 218 -5.90 -0.04 13.45
CA GLY A 218 -5.30 -0.40 14.73
C GLY A 218 -5.25 0.74 15.74
N PHE A 219 -4.68 0.42 16.90
CA PHE A 219 -4.54 1.31 18.03
C PHE A 219 -3.09 1.77 18.14
N TRP A 220 -2.84 3.04 17.84
CA TRP A 220 -1.51 3.63 17.72
C TRP A 220 -1.14 4.50 18.92
N GLY A 221 0.12 4.50 19.29
CA GLY A 221 0.68 5.37 20.31
C GLY A 221 2.21 5.38 20.30
N PRO A 222 2.85 6.08 21.26
CA PRO A 222 4.31 6.25 21.29
C PRO A 222 5.11 4.95 21.36
N ARG A 223 4.47 3.84 21.78
CA ARG A 223 5.09 2.52 21.93
C ARG A 223 4.83 1.56 20.76
N GLY A 224 4.11 1.99 19.72
CA GLY A 224 3.78 1.13 18.59
C GLY A 224 2.28 1.04 18.32
N VAL A 225 1.89 -0.04 17.65
CA VAL A 225 0.52 -0.33 17.25
C VAL A 225 0.04 -1.65 17.84
N ARG A 226 -1.27 -1.79 18.03
CA ARG A 226 -1.96 -3.03 18.43
C ARG A 226 -3.22 -3.24 17.60
N ARG A 227 -3.59 -4.50 17.37
CA ARG A 227 -4.85 -4.87 16.69
C ARG A 227 -6.06 -4.78 17.60
N THR A 228 -5.89 -5.21 18.84
CA THR A 228 -6.96 -5.26 19.83
C THR A 228 -6.96 -4.00 20.71
N PRO A 229 -8.14 -3.54 21.14
CA PRO A 229 -8.26 -2.28 21.86
C PRO A 229 -7.53 -2.33 23.20
N ARG A 230 -6.85 -1.22 23.51
CA ARG A 230 -6.56 -0.82 24.89
C ARG A 230 -7.29 0.47 25.30
N SER A 231 -7.85 1.22 24.35
CA SER A 231 -8.51 2.53 24.54
C SER A 231 -9.36 2.87 23.30
N ALA A 232 -10.50 3.55 23.49
CA ALA A 232 -11.48 3.88 22.46
C ALA A 232 -11.50 5.39 22.06
N LEU A 233 -10.40 6.11 22.29
CA LEU A 233 -10.28 7.50 21.86
C LEU A 233 -9.76 7.57 20.42
N ASP A 234 -10.38 8.41 19.60
CA ASP A 234 -9.87 8.72 18.26
C ASP A 234 -8.54 9.48 18.33
N ILE A 235 -7.67 9.20 17.36
CA ILE A 235 -6.37 9.86 17.22
C ILE A 235 -6.56 11.35 16.95
N PRO A 236 -5.83 12.25 17.65
CA PRO A 236 -5.75 13.64 17.26
C PRO A 236 -5.20 13.80 15.82
N ILE A 237 -5.90 14.60 15.02
CA ILE A 237 -5.49 14.93 13.64
C ILE A 237 -4.74 16.26 13.53
N ASP A 238 -4.62 16.99 14.64
CA ASP A 238 -3.86 18.24 14.76
C ASP A 238 -3.31 18.35 16.19
N ALA A 239 -2.44 19.33 16.43
CA ALA A 239 -1.73 19.53 17.68
C ALA A 239 -2.70 19.71 18.85
N GLN A 240 -2.70 18.73 19.75
CA GLN A 240 -3.40 18.78 21.03
C GLN A 240 -2.43 18.58 22.18
N TRP A 241 -2.77 19.14 23.34
CA TRP A 241 -1.95 19.08 24.54
C TRP A 241 -2.71 18.40 25.68
N MET A 242 -1.97 17.76 26.57
CA MET A 242 -2.48 17.21 27.83
C MET A 242 -1.51 17.51 28.96
N TYR A 243 -1.99 17.53 30.18
CA TYR A 243 -1.12 17.50 31.36
C TYR A 243 -0.95 16.03 31.74
N ALA A 244 0.28 15.52 31.61
CA ALA A 244 0.60 14.12 31.91
C ALA A 244 2.09 13.98 32.21
N ASP A 245 2.44 13.06 33.10
CA ASP A 245 3.84 12.70 33.30
C ASP A 245 4.40 11.88 32.11
N ALA A 246 5.69 11.60 32.13
CA ALA A 246 6.35 10.88 31.03
C ALA A 246 5.83 9.44 30.86
N ILE A 247 5.44 8.77 31.94
CA ILE A 247 4.94 7.39 31.91
C ILE A 247 3.53 7.39 31.29
N GLU A 248 2.65 8.25 31.78
CA GLU A 248 1.30 8.45 31.26
C GLU A 248 1.33 8.82 29.77
N ALA A 249 2.19 9.78 29.40
CA ALA A 249 2.36 10.20 28.01
C ALA A 249 2.81 9.04 27.11
N SER A 250 3.70 8.16 27.59
CA SER A 250 4.17 7.00 26.83
C SER A 250 3.11 5.90 26.66
N HIS A 251 2.07 5.92 27.49
CA HIS A 251 1.00 4.92 27.53
C HIS A 251 -0.21 5.29 26.66
N GLN A 252 -0.19 6.47 26.04
CA GLN A 252 -1.19 6.89 25.05
C GLN A 252 -1.43 5.82 23.97
N SER A 253 -2.69 5.63 23.62
CA SER A 253 -3.14 4.68 22.60
C SER A 253 -4.46 5.16 22.03
N TYR A 254 -4.52 5.32 20.72
CA TYR A 254 -5.65 5.90 20.01
C TYR A 254 -6.09 5.02 18.84
N LEU A 255 -7.39 4.97 18.60
CA LEU A 255 -7.97 4.33 17.42
C LEU A 255 -7.60 5.15 16.17
N VAL A 256 -7.01 4.49 15.18
CA VAL A 256 -6.74 5.07 13.86
C VAL A 256 -7.65 4.40 12.85
N GLN A 257 -8.23 5.19 11.95
CA GLN A 257 -9.18 4.78 10.94
C GLN A 257 -8.91 5.58 9.66
N ASN A 258 -9.38 5.07 8.52
CA ASN A 258 -9.31 5.77 7.24
C ASN A 258 -9.91 7.19 7.31
N GLN A 259 -10.99 7.38 8.07
CA GLN A 259 -11.62 8.70 8.26
C GLN A 259 -10.67 9.75 8.83
N HIS A 260 -9.75 9.37 9.72
CA HIS A 260 -8.82 10.30 10.35
C HIS A 260 -7.82 10.84 9.32
N PHE A 261 -7.36 10.01 8.39
CA PHE A 261 -6.53 10.43 7.26
C PHE A 261 -7.30 11.37 6.31
N ARG A 262 -8.56 11.06 5.99
CA ARG A 262 -9.36 11.95 5.13
C ARG A 262 -9.64 13.32 5.78
N GLN A 263 -9.92 13.34 7.08
CA GLN A 263 -10.07 14.58 7.85
C GLN A 263 -8.75 15.37 7.88
N TRP A 264 -7.63 14.69 8.13
CA TRP A 264 -6.31 15.30 8.09
C TRP A 264 -6.02 15.93 6.73
N ARG A 265 -6.33 15.23 5.63
CA ARG A 265 -6.21 15.75 4.26
C ARG A 265 -7.03 17.01 4.04
N ALA A 266 -8.30 16.98 4.43
CA ALA A 266 -9.21 18.11 4.28
C ALA A 266 -8.74 19.34 5.06
N LEU A 267 -8.17 19.13 6.26
CA LEU A 267 -7.67 20.20 7.11
C LEU A 267 -6.37 20.83 6.57
N HIS A 268 -5.45 20.03 6.06
CA HIS A 268 -4.09 20.48 5.73
C HIS A 268 -3.86 20.75 4.23
N GLY A 269 -4.78 20.35 3.35
CA GLY A 269 -4.57 20.40 1.89
C GLY A 269 -3.43 19.49 1.40
N ARG A 270 -3.00 18.55 2.25
CA ARG A 270 -1.93 17.56 2.01
C ARG A 270 -2.49 16.15 2.19
N GLY A 271 -1.67 15.10 2.09
CA GLY A 271 -2.13 13.73 2.31
C GLY A 271 -2.58 13.10 1.00
N GLY A 272 -1.65 12.82 0.09
CA GLY A 272 -1.95 12.36 -1.26
C GLY A 272 -1.93 10.84 -1.37
N ASP A 273 -3.04 10.24 -1.82
CA ASP A 273 -3.08 8.82 -2.19
C ASP A 273 -2.21 8.55 -3.45
N PHE A 274 -1.70 7.33 -3.60
CA PHE A 274 -0.94 6.94 -4.79
C PHE A 274 -0.98 5.43 -5.03
N MET A 275 -0.73 5.02 -6.26
CA MET A 275 -0.46 3.60 -6.57
C MET A 275 0.97 3.25 -6.16
N VAL A 276 1.16 2.07 -5.60
CA VAL A 276 2.46 1.46 -5.36
C VAL A 276 2.67 0.34 -6.36
N VAL A 277 3.85 0.32 -6.99
CA VAL A 277 4.27 -0.76 -7.89
C VAL A 277 5.72 -1.09 -7.59
N SER A 278 6.05 -2.36 -7.42
CA SER A 278 7.44 -2.74 -7.20
C SER A 278 8.27 -2.78 -8.49
N ASP A 279 9.58 -2.92 -8.34
CA ASP A 279 10.44 -3.45 -9.40
C ASP A 279 10.06 -4.90 -9.76
N VAL A 280 10.70 -5.44 -10.79
CA VAL A 280 10.33 -6.73 -11.39
C VAL A 280 11.29 -7.83 -10.95
N HIS A 281 10.76 -8.87 -10.31
CA HIS A 281 11.50 -10.11 -10.07
C HIS A 281 11.31 -11.08 -11.24
N ARG A 282 12.38 -11.31 -12.02
CA ARG A 282 12.34 -12.13 -13.23
C ARG A 282 12.91 -13.52 -12.98
N ILE A 283 12.29 -14.51 -13.62
CA ILE A 283 12.74 -15.90 -13.59
C ILE A 283 12.75 -16.43 -15.02
N ARG A 284 13.85 -17.07 -15.42
CA ARG A 284 13.93 -17.85 -16.65
C ARG A 284 13.56 -19.29 -16.36
N LEU A 285 12.67 -19.85 -17.17
CA LEU A 285 12.26 -21.24 -17.04
C LEU A 285 13.35 -22.18 -17.60
N PRO A 286 13.61 -23.32 -16.96
CA PRO A 286 14.56 -24.30 -17.47
C PRO A 286 14.10 -24.90 -18.79
N PHE A 287 12.78 -25.05 -18.97
CA PHE A 287 12.15 -25.52 -20.20
C PHE A 287 10.96 -24.62 -20.54
N PRO A 288 10.77 -24.24 -21.82
CA PRO A 288 9.63 -23.46 -22.21
C PRO A 288 8.31 -24.21 -22.01
N ILE A 289 7.29 -23.53 -21.45
CA ILE A 289 5.93 -24.04 -21.37
C ILE A 289 5.27 -23.82 -22.73
N GLN A 290 4.89 -24.90 -23.40
CA GLN A 290 4.20 -24.87 -24.69
C GLN A 290 2.70 -24.76 -24.47
N LEU A 291 2.08 -23.76 -25.09
CA LEU A 291 0.64 -23.56 -25.11
C LEU A 291 0.20 -23.36 -26.55
N GLU A 292 -0.92 -23.97 -26.95
CA GLU A 292 -1.48 -23.83 -28.29
C GLU A 292 -3.01 -23.64 -28.17
N TRP A 293 -3.58 -22.80 -29.04
CA TRP A 293 -5.01 -22.55 -29.15
C TRP A 293 -5.40 -22.05 -30.54
#